data_AF-A0A9D3YUE1-F1
#
_entry.id   AF-A0A9D3YUE1-F1
#
_cell.length_a   1.000
_cell.length_b   1.000
_cell.length_c   1.000
_cell.angle_alpha   90.00
_cell.angle_beta   90.00
_cell.angle_gamma   90.00
#
_symmetry.space_group_name_H-M   'P 1'
#
loop_
_entity.id
_entity.type
_entity.pdbx_description
1 polymer ?
#
loop_
_entity_poly.entity_id
_entity_poly.type
_entity_poly.pdbx_seq_one_letter_code
_entity_poly.pdbx_strand_id
1 'polypeptide(L)'
;MDGWMDGWMDGWMDGWMDGWMDGWMDGWMDGWMDGWMDGWMDGWMDGWMDGWMDGWMDGWMDGWMDGWMDGWMDGWMDGWDGWMDGWMDGWMDGWMDGWMDG
;
A
#
# COMPACT_ATOMS: atom_id res chain seq x y z
N MET A 1 -32.06 64.26 22.96
CA MET A 1 -31.32 63.25 23.75
C MET A 1 -31.12 61.98 22.91
N ASP A 2 -31.23 62.10 21.59
CA ASP A 2 -31.68 60.99 20.74
C ASP A 2 -30.52 60.43 19.92
N GLY A 3 -29.58 61.27 19.47
CA GLY A 3 -28.41 60.84 18.72
C GLY A 3 -27.37 59.99 19.49
N TRP A 4 -27.45 59.94 20.83
CA TRP A 4 -26.57 59.07 21.62
C TRP A 4 -27.13 57.64 21.74
N MET A 5 -28.46 57.48 21.69
CA MET A 5 -29.10 56.16 21.63
C MET A 5 -28.97 55.58 20.22
N ASP A 6 -29.18 56.40 19.19
CA ASP A 6 -29.08 55.98 17.79
C ASP A 6 -27.64 55.52 17.46
N GLY A 7 -26.63 56.32 17.80
CA GLY A 7 -25.22 55.94 17.54
C GLY A 7 -24.73 54.72 18.34
N TRP A 8 -25.34 54.43 19.49
CA TRP A 8 -25.00 53.24 20.29
C TRP A 8 -25.68 51.98 19.77
N MET A 9 -26.93 52.09 19.29
CA MET A 9 -27.64 51.00 18.61
C MET A 9 -26.97 50.65 17.28
N ASP A 10 -26.64 51.65 16.46
CA ASP A 10 -26.00 51.44 15.16
C ASP A 10 -24.61 50.80 15.33
N GLY A 11 -23.77 51.35 16.21
CA GLY A 11 -22.42 50.79 16.43
C GLY A 11 -22.44 49.38 17.04
N TRP A 12 -23.46 49.03 17.82
CA TRP A 12 -23.61 47.69 18.38
C TRP A 12 -24.19 46.69 17.37
N MET A 13 -25.16 47.10 16.54
CA MET A 13 -25.67 46.26 15.45
C MET A 13 -24.61 46.01 14.39
N ASP A 14 -23.86 47.03 13.96
CA ASP A 14 -22.81 46.88 12.96
C ASP A 14 -21.67 46.00 13.49
N GLY A 15 -21.17 46.28 14.70
CA GLY A 15 -20.07 45.50 15.28
C GLY A 15 -20.46 44.04 15.59
N TRP A 16 -21.73 43.79 15.93
CA TRP A 16 -22.21 42.43 16.19
C TRP A 16 -22.53 41.67 14.89
N MET A 17 -23.14 42.33 13.89
CA MET A 17 -23.36 41.71 12.58
C MET A 17 -22.03 41.40 11.90
N ASP A 18 -21.11 42.36 11.82
CA ASP A 18 -19.82 42.14 11.16
C ASP A 18 -19.00 41.06 11.90
N GLY A 19 -18.85 41.19 13.22
CA GLY A 19 -18.05 40.24 13.99
C GLY A 19 -18.62 38.82 14.03
N TRP A 20 -19.95 38.68 14.05
CA TRP A 20 -20.59 37.36 14.04
C TRP A 20 -20.63 36.75 12.64
N MET A 21 -20.89 37.56 11.62
CA MET A 21 -21.00 37.10 10.24
C MET A 21 -19.61 36.74 9.68
N ASP A 22 -18.59 37.56 9.92
CA ASP A 22 -17.20 37.27 9.52
C ASP A 22 -16.66 36.08 10.31
N GLY A 23 -16.78 36.09 11.64
CA GLY A 23 -16.24 35.02 12.47
C GLY A 23 -16.92 33.66 12.25
N TRP A 24 -18.21 33.65 11.92
CA TRP A 24 -18.93 32.42 11.63
C TRP A 24 -18.72 31.96 10.19
N MET A 25 -18.71 32.86 9.19
CA MET A 25 -18.39 32.48 7.80
C MET A 25 -16.96 31.98 7.69
N ASP A 26 -15.97 32.70 8.22
CA ASP A 26 -14.56 32.32 8.12
C ASP A 26 -14.30 31.03 8.90
N GLY A 27 -14.75 30.96 10.16
CA GLY A 27 -14.51 29.78 10.99
C GLY A 27 -15.21 28.51 10.48
N TRP A 28 -16.39 28.65 9.88
CA TRP A 28 -17.12 27.52 9.32
C TRP A 28 -16.64 27.14 7.92
N MET A 29 -16.36 28.10 7.03
CA MET A 29 -15.78 27.80 5.72
C MET A 29 -14.39 27.20 5.89
N ASP A 30 -13.49 27.82 6.65
CA ASP A 30 -12.12 27.32 6.80
C ASP A 30 -12.13 25.96 7.51
N GLY A 31 -12.83 25.84 8.64
CA GLY A 31 -12.84 24.58 9.39
C GLY A 31 -13.49 23.41 8.66
N TRP A 32 -14.55 23.66 7.87
CA TRP A 32 -15.20 22.61 7.10
C TRP A 32 -14.43 22.28 5.82
N MET A 33 -13.91 23.30 5.14
CA MET A 33 -13.17 23.13 3.89
C MET A 33 -11.81 22.48 4.16
N ASP A 34 -11.05 22.92 5.16
CA ASP A 34 -9.79 22.29 5.56
C ASP A 34 -10.03 20.89 6.11
N GLY A 35 -10.96 20.72 7.06
CA GLY A 35 -11.18 19.42 7.69
C GLY A 35 -11.73 18.36 6.72
N TRP A 36 -12.57 18.75 5.77
CA TRP A 36 -13.09 17.81 4.77
C TRP A 36 -12.10 17.56 3.65
N MET A 37 -11.37 18.59 3.20
CA MET A 37 -10.40 18.46 2.13
C MET A 37 -9.18 17.68 2.60
N ASP A 38 -8.60 18.01 3.76
CA ASP A 38 -7.46 17.27 4.33
C ASP A 38 -7.88 15.84 4.71
N GLY A 39 -8.98 15.68 5.45
CA GLY A 39 -9.40 14.35 5.92
C GLY A 39 -9.79 13.39 4.79
N TRP A 40 -10.40 13.90 3.71
CA TRP A 40 -10.76 13.07 2.56
C TRP A 40 -9.57 12.83 1.64
N MET A 41 -8.74 13.85 1.41
CA MET A 41 -7.58 13.75 0.53
C MET A 41 -6.49 12.87 1.17
N ASP A 42 -6.16 13.06 2.45
CA ASP A 42 -5.21 12.21 3.17
C ASP A 42 -5.75 10.78 3.30
N GLY A 43 -6.99 10.62 3.78
CA GLY A 43 -7.55 9.29 4.01
C GLY A 43 -7.72 8.46 2.73
N TRP A 44 -8.05 9.10 1.60
CA TRP A 44 -8.19 8.42 0.31
C TRP A 44 -6.83 8.18 -0.35
N MET A 45 -5.93 9.16 -0.29
CA MET A 45 -4.62 9.07 -0.91
C MET A 45 -3.72 8.08 -0.16
N ASP A 46 -3.65 8.16 1.18
CA ASP A 46 -2.90 7.20 2.00
C ASP A 46 -3.52 5.80 1.91
N GLY A 47 -4.85 5.68 2.12
CA GLY A 47 -5.50 4.37 2.13
C GLY A 47 -5.44 3.64 0.78
N TRP A 48 -5.52 4.37 -0.33
CA TRP A 48 -5.42 3.78 -1.67
C TRP A 48 -3.97 3.53 -2.07
N MET A 49 -3.06 4.46 -1.77
CA MET A 49 -1.66 4.33 -2.13
C MET A 49 -0.98 3.24 -1.30
N ASP A 50 -1.15 3.22 0.02
CA ASP A 50 -0.60 2.18 0.89
C ASP A 50 -1.24 0.82 0.59
N GLY A 51 -2.58 0.75 0.55
CA GLY A 51 -3.27 -0.52 0.32
C GLY A 51 -2.99 -1.15 -1.04
N TRP A 52 -2.83 -0.34 -2.08
CA TRP A 52 -2.51 -0.82 -3.42
C TRP A 52 -1.02 -1.13 -3.57
N MET A 53 -0.14 -0.28 -3.03
CA MET A 53 1.29 -0.45 -3.13
C MET A 53 1.77 -1.63 -2.28
N ASP A 54 1.32 -1.76 -1.02
CA ASP A 54 1.65 -2.90 -0.16
C ASP A 54 1.03 -4.19 -0.71
N GLY A 55 -0.26 -4.19 -1.04
CA GLY A 55 -0.93 -5.39 -1.52
C GLY A 55 -0.39 -5.92 -2.86
N TRP A 56 0.01 -5.01 -3.75
CA TRP A 56 0.60 -5.39 -5.04
C TRP A 56 2.07 -5.78 -4.90
N MET A 57 2.84 -5.04 -4.09
CA MET A 57 4.26 -5.30 -3.90
C MET A 57 4.47 -6.60 -3.11
N ASP A 58 3.77 -6.81 -1.99
CA ASP A 58 3.85 -8.04 -1.22
C ASP A 58 3.33 -9.23 -2.02
N GLY A 59 2.13 -9.13 -2.61
CA GLY A 59 1.54 -10.24 -3.34
C GLY A 59 2.33 -10.65 -4.59
N TRP A 60 2.94 -9.68 -5.29
CA TRP A 60 3.76 -9.96 -6.47
C TRP A 60 5.15 -10.44 -6.10
N MET A 61 5.78 -9.82 -5.09
CA MET A 61 7.13 -10.16 -4.66
C MET A 61 7.16 -11.52 -3.98
N ASP A 62 6.24 -11.81 -3.05
CA ASP A 62 6.14 -13.13 -2.40
C ASP A 62 5.76 -14.20 -3.43
N GLY A 63 4.70 -13.99 -4.21
CA GLY A 63 4.22 -14.98 -5.17
C GLY A 63 5.22 -15.30 -6.29
N TRP A 64 5.98 -14.31 -6.75
CA TRP A 64 7.01 -14.51 -7.77
C TRP A 64 8.28 -15.11 -7.18
N MET A 65 8.72 -14.64 -6.01
CA MET A 65 9.95 -15.10 -5.38
C MET A 65 9.80 -16.53 -4.87
N ASP A 66 8.69 -16.87 -4.19
CA ASP A 66 8.41 -18.23 -3.73
C ASP A 66 8.23 -19.17 -4.93
N GLY A 67 7.37 -18.80 -5.90
CA GLY A 67 7.10 -19.66 -7.06
C GLY A 67 8.32 -19.90 -7.95
N TRP A 68 9.20 -18.91 -8.10
CA TRP A 68 10.42 -19.06 -8.88
C TRP A 68 11.50 -19.83 -8.13
N MET A 69 11.65 -19.56 -6.83
CA MET A 69 12.67 -20.20 -5.99
C MET A 69 12.33 -21.67 -5.76
N ASP A 70 11.08 -21.99 -5.42
CA ASP A 70 10.61 -23.37 -5.26
C ASP A 70 10.70 -24.13 -6.59
N GLY A 71 10.17 -23.56 -7.67
CA GLY A 71 10.18 -24.22 -8.99
C GLY A 71 11.59 -24.44 -9.55
N TRP A 72 12.53 -23.53 -9.29
CA TRP A 72 13.92 -23.70 -9.72
C TRP A 72 14.67 -24.70 -8.85
N MET A 73 14.44 -24.68 -7.54
CA MET A 73 15.10 -25.58 -6.59
C MET A 73 14.61 -27.02 -6.77
N ASP A 74 13.30 -27.22 -6.91
CA ASP A 74 12.70 -28.53 -7.20
C ASP A 74 13.20 -29.07 -8.55
N GLY A 75 13.15 -28.26 -9.61
CA GLY A 75 13.62 -28.68 -10.93
C GLY A 75 15.12 -29.00 -10.97
N TRP A 76 15.92 -28.34 -10.14
CA TRP A 76 17.36 -28.61 -10.05
C TRP A 76 17.65 -29.87 -9.23
N MET A 77 16.93 -30.11 -8.13
CA MET A 77 17.03 -31.34 -7.34
C MET A 77 16.59 -32.56 -8.16
N ASP A 78 15.42 -32.49 -8.83
CA ASP A 78 14.92 -33.56 -9.69
C ASP A 78 15.90 -33.90 -10.83
N GLY A 79 16.52 -32.87 -11.42
CA GLY A 79 17.54 -33.05 -12.47
C GLY A 79 18.82 -33.68 -11.95
N TRP A 80 19.21 -33.37 -10.71
CA TRP A 80 20.38 -33.96 -10.06
C TRP A 80 20.15 -35.42 -9.69
N ASP A 81 18.99 -35.73 -9.12
CA ASP A 81 18.58 -37.09 -8.76
C ASP A 81 18.53 -37.97 -10.02
N GLY A 82 17.90 -37.49 -11.10
CA GLY A 82 17.86 -38.23 -12.36
C GLY A 82 19.24 -38.45 -13.01
N TRP A 83 20.18 -37.50 -12.84
CA TRP A 83 21.57 -37.69 -13.29
C TRP A 83 22.31 -38.71 -12.43
N MET A 84 22.10 -38.68 -11.12
CA MET A 84 22.75 -39.59 -10.18
C MET A 84 22.27 -41.02 -10.37
N ASP A 85 20.96 -41.20 -10.56
CA ASP A 85 20.34 -42.49 -10.89
C ASP A 85 20.88 -43.04 -12.21
N GLY A 86 20.87 -42.24 -13.28
CA GLY A 86 21.39 -42.66 -14.59
C GLY A 86 22.88 -42.99 -14.59
N TRP A 87 23.67 -42.30 -13.75
CA TRP A 87 25.09 -42.59 -13.57
C TRP A 87 25.31 -43.88 -12.76
N MET A 88 24.56 -44.10 -11.68
CA MET A 88 24.62 -45.33 -10.90
C MET A 88 24.21 -46.55 -11.73
N ASP A 89 23.10 -46.45 -12.45
CA ASP A 89 22.60 -47.52 -13.32
C ASP A 89 23.60 -47.84 -14.43
N GLY A 90 24.04 -46.82 -15.17
CA GLY A 90 25.00 -47.01 -16.26
C GLY A 90 26.38 -47.53 -15.79
N TRP A 91 26.82 -47.15 -14.59
CA TRP A 91 28.05 -47.66 -14.02
C TRP A 91 27.90 -49.09 -13.48
N MET A 92 26.78 -49.42 -12.84
CA MET A 92 26.47 -50.79 -12.39
C MET A 92 26.36 -51.75 -13.59
N ASP A 93 25.60 -51.37 -14.62
CA ASP A 93 25.39 -52.19 -15.80
C ASP A 93 26.71 -52.41 -16.55
N GLY A 94 27.47 -51.34 -16.80
CA GLY A 94 28.76 -51.43 -17.48
C GLY A 94 29.82 -52.21 -16.69
N TRP A 95 29.78 -52.16 -15.36
CA TRP A 95 30.69 -52.91 -14.50
C TRP A 95 30.30 -54.39 -14.39
N MET A 96 28.99 -54.70 -14.30
CA MET A 96 28.49 -56.08 -14.30
C MET A 96 28.74 -56.79 -15.64
N ASP A 97 28.46 -56.13 -16.77
CA ASP A 97 28.67 -56.68 -18.10
C ASP A 97 30.17 -56.95 -18.35
N GLY A 98 31.04 -56.01 -17.97
CA GLY A 98 32.49 -56.16 -18.10
C GLY A 98 33.10 -57.23 -17.18
N TRP A 99 32.44 -57.58 -16.07
CA TRP A 99 32.88 -58.65 -15.15
C TRP A 99 32.36 -60.04 -15.55
N MET A 100 31.18 -60.11 -16.17
CA MET A 100 30.60 -61.39 -16.63
C MET A 100 31.18 -61.87 -17.96
N ASP A 101 31.62 -60.95 -18.84
CA ASP A 101 32.24 -61.28 -20.13
C ASP A 101 33.78 -61.44 -20.07
N GLY A 102 34.39 -61.33 -18.88
CA GLY A 102 35.83 -61.44 -18.62
C GLY A 102 36.33 -62.80 -18.14
#